data_AF-A0A2X1ND16-F1
#
_entry.id   AF-A0A2X1ND16-F1
#
_cell.length_a   1.000
_cell.length_b   1.000
_cell.length_c   1.000
_cell.angle_alpha   90.00
_cell.angle_beta   90.00
_cell.angle_gamma   90.00
#
_symmetry.space_group_name_H-M   'P 1'
#
loop_
_entity.id
_entity.type
_entity.pdbx_description
1 polymer ?
#
loop_
_entity_poly.entity_id
_entity_poly.type
_entity_poly.pdbx_seq_one_letter_code
_entity_poly.pdbx_strand_id
1 'polypeptide(L)'
;MWDAAIKRAGLRHRKSYQSRHTYACWSLTAGANPAFIANQMGHADAQMVFQVYGKWMSENNNAQVALLNTQLSEFAPTMPHNEAMKN
;
A
#
# COMPACT_ATOMS: atom_id res chain seq x y z
N MET A 1 19.85 -16.21 -13.61
CA MET A 1 19.40 -14.85 -14.04
C MET A 1 19.19 -13.90 -12.86
N TRP A 2 18.45 -14.29 -11.82
CA TRP A 2 18.22 -13.46 -10.62
C TRP A 2 19.50 -13.09 -9.85
N ASP A 3 20.37 -14.07 -9.56
CA ASP A 3 21.59 -13.81 -8.79
C ASP A 3 22.57 -12.86 -9.49
N ALA A 4 22.62 -12.94 -10.81
CA ALA A 4 23.40 -12.01 -11.62
C ALA A 4 22.84 -10.58 -11.53
N ALA A 5 21.51 -10.42 -11.56
CA ALA A 5 20.85 -9.12 -11.39
C ALA A 5 21.11 -8.53 -10.01
N ILE A 6 20.98 -9.34 -8.95
CA ILE A 6 21.23 -8.92 -7.56
C ILE A 6 22.70 -8.55 -7.33
N LYS A 7 23.63 -9.33 -7.86
CA LYS A 7 25.07 -9.03 -7.78
C LYS A 7 25.42 -7.74 -8.52
N ARG A 8 24.83 -7.51 -9.70
CA ARG A 8 25.00 -6.25 -10.46
C ARG A 8 24.40 -5.04 -9.74
N ALA A 9 23.29 -5.22 -9.02
CA ALA A 9 22.68 -4.17 -8.21
C ALA A 9 23.43 -3.89 -6.89
N GLY A 10 24.50 -4.64 -6.57
CA GLY A 10 25.24 -4.50 -5.31
C GLY A 10 24.43 -4.94 -4.08
N LEU A 11 23.34 -5.68 -4.27
CA LEU A 11 22.46 -6.11 -3.20
C LEU A 11 22.92 -7.45 -2.62
N ARG A 12 22.71 -7.64 -1.31
CA ARG A 12 22.88 -8.95 -0.68
C ARG A 12 21.95 -9.96 -1.35
N HIS A 13 22.43 -11.19 -1.56
CA HIS A 13 21.62 -12.26 -2.10
C HIS A 13 20.33 -12.45 -1.29
N ARG A 14 19.20 -12.45 -2.00
CA ARG A 14 17.86 -12.75 -1.48
C ARG A 14 17.14 -13.62 -2.50
N LYS A 15 16.12 -14.36 -2.06
CA LYS A 15 15.27 -15.13 -2.97
C LYS A 15 14.40 -14.17 -3.80
N SER A 16 14.21 -14.45 -5.09
CA SER A 16 13.38 -13.63 -6.01
C SER A 16 11.96 -13.40 -5.50
N TYR A 17 11.40 -14.41 -4.83
CA TYR A 17 10.06 -14.34 -4.24
C TYR A 17 9.90 -13.21 -3.20
N GLN A 18 10.99 -12.81 -2.53
CA GLN A 18 10.94 -11.72 -1.53
C GLN A 18 10.63 -10.36 -2.18
N SER A 19 11.06 -10.15 -3.43
CA SER A 19 10.74 -8.91 -4.16
C SER A 19 9.24 -8.80 -4.45
N ARG A 20 8.54 -9.92 -4.62
CA ARG A 20 7.08 -9.96 -4.76
C ARG A 20 6.38 -9.45 -3.51
N HIS A 21 6.90 -9.80 -2.33
CA HIS A 21 6.38 -9.30 -1.06
C HIS A 21 6.65 -7.81 -0.86
N THR A 22 7.87 -7.35 -1.19
CA THR A 22 8.19 -5.92 -1.13
C THR A 22 7.27 -5.10 -2.03
N TYR A 23 7.02 -5.58 -3.25
CA TYR A 23 6.08 -4.95 -4.17
C TYR A 23 4.68 -4.84 -3.56
N ALA A 24 4.13 -5.95 -3.04
CA ALA A 24 2.81 -5.94 -2.43
C ALA A 24 2.71 -4.96 -1.25
N CYS A 25 3.67 -4.96 -0.33
CA CYS A 25 3.70 -4.02 0.80
C CYS A 25 3.73 -2.57 0.34
N TRP A 26 4.61 -2.23 -0.60
CA TRP A 26 4.73 -0.84 -1.10
C TRP A 26 3.48 -0.38 -1.82
N SER A 27 2.90 -1.21 -2.69
CA SER A 27 1.64 -0.89 -3.37
C SER A 27 0.51 -0.67 -2.37
N LEU A 28 0.42 -1.50 -1.32
CA LEU A 28 -0.58 -1.33 -0.27
C LEU A 28 -0.36 -0.07 0.58
N THR A 29 0.91 0.30 0.84
CA THR A 29 1.26 1.55 1.55
C THR A 29 0.87 2.77 0.74
N ALA A 30 1.02 2.70 -0.57
CA ALA A 30 0.59 3.75 -1.50
C ALA A 30 -0.94 3.83 -1.67
N GLY A 31 -1.71 2.96 -1.02
CA GLY A 31 -3.17 2.93 -1.12
C GLY A 31 -3.70 2.25 -2.39
N ALA A 32 -2.89 1.44 -3.08
CA ALA A 32 -3.35 0.74 -4.27
C ALA A 32 -4.36 -0.37 -3.93
N ASN A 33 -5.32 -0.59 -4.84
CA ASN A 33 -6.39 -1.55 -4.68
C ASN A 33 -5.83 -3.00 -4.55
N PRO A 34 -6.15 -3.76 -3.49
CA PRO A 34 -5.70 -5.13 -3.30
C PRO A 34 -6.03 -6.08 -4.47
N ALA A 35 -7.17 -5.89 -5.14
CA ALA A 35 -7.54 -6.68 -6.32
C ALA A 35 -6.64 -6.39 -7.52
N PHE A 36 -6.23 -5.13 -7.70
CA PHE A 36 -5.26 -4.75 -8.73
C PHE A 36 -3.88 -5.35 -8.45
N ILE A 37 -3.44 -5.32 -7.20
CA ILE A 37 -2.16 -5.92 -6.78
C ILE A 37 -2.18 -7.44 -6.98
N ALA A 38 -3.28 -8.10 -6.64
CA ALA A 38 -3.47 -9.53 -6.86
C ALA A 38 -3.34 -9.91 -8.34
N ASN A 39 -4.04 -9.19 -9.23
CA ASN A 39 -3.94 -9.38 -10.67
C ASN A 39 -2.50 -9.18 -11.18
N GLN A 40 -1.82 -8.12 -10.75
CA GLN A 40 -0.44 -7.84 -11.16
C GLN A 40 0.56 -8.91 -10.70
N MET A 41 0.29 -9.52 -9.55
CA MET A 41 1.07 -10.63 -9.03
C MET A 41 0.71 -11.98 -9.69
N GLY A 42 -0.33 -12.04 -10.53
CA GLY A 42 -0.81 -13.27 -11.15
C GLY A 42 -1.64 -14.16 -10.22
N HIS A 43 -2.24 -13.58 -9.17
CA HIS A 43 -3.22 -14.27 -8.35
C HIS A 43 -4.60 -14.20 -9.01
N ALA A 44 -5.38 -15.29 -8.92
CA ALA A 44 -6.75 -15.34 -9.42
C ALA A 44 -7.75 -14.60 -8.51
N ASP A 45 -7.39 -14.38 -7.25
CA ASP A 45 -8.23 -13.71 -6.26
C ASP A 45 -7.38 -12.85 -5.29
N ALA A 46 -7.98 -11.77 -4.81
CA ALA A 46 -7.46 -10.87 -3.78
C ALA A 46 -7.45 -11.50 -2.38
N GLN A 47 -8.13 -12.63 -2.17
CA GLN A 47 -8.19 -13.31 -0.88
C GLN A 47 -6.81 -13.56 -0.27
N MET A 48 -5.81 -13.93 -1.08
CA MET A 48 -4.43 -14.13 -0.63
C MET A 48 -3.78 -12.83 -0.13
N VAL A 49 -4.09 -11.69 -0.77
CA VAL A 49 -3.58 -10.36 -0.36
C VAL A 49 -4.24 -9.93 0.95
N PHE A 50 -5.54 -10.14 1.11
CA PHE A 50 -6.26 -9.86 2.36
C PHE A 50 -5.81 -10.76 3.52
N GLN A 51 -5.54 -12.04 3.27
CA GLN A 51 -5.06 -12.96 4.31
C GLN A 51 -3.64 -12.61 4.77
N VAL A 52 -2.73 -12.33 3.83
CA VAL A 52 -1.32 -12.07 4.16
C VAL A 52 -1.09 -10.66 4.69
N TYR A 53 -1.82 -9.67 4.16
CA TYR A 53 -1.59 -8.26 4.48
C TYR A 53 -2.74 -7.58 5.21
N GLY A 54 -3.86 -8.25 5.46
CA GLY A 54 -5.04 -7.63 6.09
C GLY A 54 -4.74 -7.03 7.47
N LYS A 55 -3.91 -7.71 8.28
CA LYS A 55 -3.43 -7.15 9.56
C LYS A 55 -2.64 -5.86 9.34
N TRP A 56 -1.72 -5.86 8.39
CA TRP A 56 -0.88 -4.71 8.09
C TRP A 56 -1.66 -3.53 7.49
N MET A 57 -2.69 -3.82 6.68
CA MET A 57 -3.62 -2.80 6.16
C MET A 57 -4.33 -2.09 7.32
N SER A 58 -4.82 -2.84 8.33
CA SER A 58 -5.51 -2.25 9.48
C SER A 58 -4.63 -1.31 10.30
N GLU A 59 -3.33 -1.63 10.43
CA GLU A 59 -2.34 -0.80 11.11
C GLU A 59 -1.99 0.47 10.31
N ASN A 60 -2.15 0.45 8.97
CA ASN A 60 -1.86 1.58 8.08
C ASN A 60 -3.06 2.49 7.77
N ASN A 61 -4.23 2.23 8.36
CA ASN A 61 -5.43 3.05 8.12
C ASN A 61 -5.18 4.54 8.38
N ASN A 62 -4.47 4.90 9.46
CA ASN A 62 -4.18 6.30 9.79
C ASN A 62 -3.30 6.98 8.71
N ALA A 63 -2.34 6.25 8.13
CA ALA A 63 -1.49 6.76 7.06
C ALA A 63 -2.28 6.95 5.76
N GLN A 64 -3.22 6.04 5.46
CA GLN A 64 -4.12 6.19 4.31
C GLN A 64 -5.07 7.38 4.50
N VAL A 65 -5.61 7.60 5.71
CA VAL A 65 -6.43 8.79 6.01
C VAL A 65 -5.62 10.07 5.81
N ALA A 66 -4.35 10.11 6.24
CA ALA A 66 -3.49 11.26 5.99
C ALA A 66 -3.21 11.49 4.49
N LEU A 67 -3.01 10.42 3.71
CA LEU A 67 -2.84 10.50 2.26
C LEU A 67 -4.11 11.04 1.58
N LEU A 68 -5.28 10.52 1.96
CA LEU A 68 -6.58 10.98 1.48
C LEU A 68 -6.82 12.44 1.85
N ASN A 69 -6.55 12.83 3.09
CA ASN A 69 -6.68 14.23 3.52
C ASN A 69 -5.75 15.16 2.73
N THR A 70 -4.54 14.71 2.42
CA THR A 70 -3.61 15.49 1.58
C THR A 70 -4.18 15.69 0.18
N GLN A 71 -4.62 14.60 -0.48
CA GLN A 71 -5.17 14.68 -1.84
C GLN A 71 -6.50 15.43 -1.89
N LEU A 72 -7.38 15.22 -0.91
CA LEU A 72 -8.69 15.87 -0.88
C LEU A 72 -8.60 17.33 -0.42
N SER A 73 -7.61 17.72 0.38
CA SER A 73 -7.43 19.13 0.79
C SER A 73 -7.17 20.09 -0.37
N GLU A 74 -6.65 19.59 -1.50
CA GLU A 74 -6.52 20.37 -2.74
C GLU A 74 -7.86 20.67 -3.41
N PHE A 75 -8.87 19.81 -3.24
CA PHE A 75 -10.13 19.86 -4.00
C PHE A 75 -11.38 20.10 -3.15
N ALA A 76 -11.33 19.83 -1.85
CA ALA A 76 -12.44 19.95 -0.93
C ALA A 76 -12.18 21.11 0.04
N PRO A 77 -13.09 22.10 0.14
CA PRO A 77 -12.96 23.16 1.14
C PRO A 77 -12.96 22.52 2.54
N THR A 78 -12.05 23.00 3.40
CA THR A 78 -11.97 22.54 4.79
C THR A 78 -13.29 22.84 5.49
N MET A 79 -14.10 21.80 5.72
CA MET A 79 -15.31 21.94 6.51
C MET A 79 -14.91 21.97 7.99
N PRO A 80 -15.16 23.07 8.72
CA PRO A 80 -14.77 23.15 10.12
C PRO A 80 -15.57 22.11 10.91
N HIS A 81 -14.87 21.14 11.50
CA HIS A 81 -15.48 20.08 12.31
C HIS A 81 -16.01 20.59 13.67
N ASN A 82 -15.94 21.89 13.98
CA ASN A 82 -16.21 22.36 15.33
C ASN A 82 -16.81 23.78 15.50
N GLU A 83 -17.41 24.38 14.47
CA GLU A 83 -18.07 25.70 14.59
C GLU A 83 -19.61 25.68 14.52
N ALA A 84 -20.25 24.51 14.55
CA ALA A 84 -21.72 24.41 14.60
C ALA A 84 -22.28 24.19 16.03
N MET A 85 -21.45 24.32 17.07
CA MET A 85 -21.85 24.13 18.48
C MET A 85 -21.27 25.22 19.39
N LYS A 86 -21.49 26.49 19.06
CA LYS A 86 -21.49 27.56 20.07
C LYS A 86 -22.71 28.44 19.83
N ASN A 87 -23.51 28.53 20.89
CA ASN A 87 -24.78 29.24 21.00
C ASN A 87 -24.73 30.67 20.47
#